data_AF-A0A975NG14-F1
#
_entry.id   AF-A0A975NG14-F1
#
_cell.length_a   1.000
_cell.length_b   1.000
_cell.length_c   1.000
_cell.angle_alpha   90.00
_cell.angle_beta   90.00
_cell.angle_gamma   90.00
#
_symmetry.space_group_name_H-M   'P 1'
#
loop_
_entity.id
_entity.type
_entity.pdbx_description
1 polymer ?
#
loop_
_entity_poly.entity_id
_entity_poly.type
_entity_poly.pdbx_seq_one_letter_code
_entity_poly.pdbx_strand_id
1 'polypeptide(L)'
;MAADEDKLYADLWVKQSDLFLKLVALVPVAELGITASWYSLMTAGHPRTAHWAAFIGVLVMSAACVILLRTTQYIGHFRAKIAHLLPEKSQGKLTGRNVGLFLPVLCGLINLVLIFARISN
;
A
#
# COMPACT_ATOMS: atom_id res chain seq x y z
N MET A 1 -1.17 -6.57 35.89
CA MET A 1 -0.34 -5.59 35.17
C MET A 1 0.29 -6.19 33.92
N ALA A 2 1.16 -7.21 33.99
CA ALA A 2 1.75 -7.82 32.78
C ALA A 2 0.72 -8.38 31.78
N ALA A 3 -0.35 -9.03 32.26
CA ALA A 3 -1.40 -9.58 31.40
C ALA A 3 -2.25 -8.51 30.66
N ASP A 4 -2.40 -7.31 31.22
CA ASP A 4 -3.16 -6.23 30.59
C ASP A 4 -2.35 -5.54 29.49
N GLU A 5 -1.04 -5.38 29.70
CA GLU A 5 -0.12 -4.84 28.68
C GLU A 5 0.00 -5.79 27.49
N ASP A 6 0.14 -7.09 27.73
CA ASP A 6 0.21 -8.11 26.68
C ASP A 6 -1.07 -8.12 25.83
N LYS A 7 -2.23 -8.00 26.47
CA LYS A 7 -3.52 -7.89 25.77
C LYS A 7 -3.61 -6.62 24.92
N LEU A 8 -3.15 -5.49 25.44
CA LEU A 8 -3.11 -4.23 24.70
C LEU A 8 -2.22 -4.33 23.44
N TYR A 9 -1.02 -4.91 23.57
CA TYR A 9 -0.12 -5.09 22.43
C TYR A 9 -0.68 -6.06 21.38
N ALA A 10 -1.39 -7.10 21.81
CA ALA A 10 -2.09 -8.01 20.91
C ALA A 10 -3.20 -7.31 20.11
N ASP A 11 -4.04 -6.50 20.77
CA ASP A 11 -5.08 -5.71 20.11
C ASP A 11 -4.48 -4.71 19.10
N LEU A 12 -3.39 -4.04 19.47
CA LEU A 12 -2.68 -3.12 18.57
C LEU A 12 -2.10 -3.87 17.37
N TRP A 13 -1.50 -5.03 17.58
CA TRP A 13 -0.97 -5.86 16.49
C TRP A 13 -2.08 -6.27 15.50
N VAL A 14 -3.24 -6.71 16.00
CA VAL A 14 -4.39 -7.07 15.16
C VAL A 14 -4.92 -5.86 14.39
N LYS A 15 -5.14 -4.73 15.06
CA LYS A 15 -5.62 -3.49 14.42
C LYS A 15 -4.68 -2.99 13.32
N GLN A 16 -3.36 -3.02 13.56
CA GLN A 16 -2.39 -2.61 12.56
C GLN A 16 -2.34 -3.58 11.37
N SER A 17 -2.49 -4.87 11.62
CA SER A 17 -2.53 -5.89 10.57
C SER A 17 -3.78 -5.76 9.69
N ASP A 18 -4.95 -5.50 10.29
CA ASP A 18 -6.19 -5.19 9.57
C ASP A 18 -6.07 -3.91 8.74
N LEU A 19 -5.50 -2.84 9.32
CA LEU A 19 -5.24 -1.59 8.60
C LEU A 19 -4.30 -1.80 7.40
N PHE A 20 -3.25 -2.61 7.56
CA PHE A 20 -2.35 -2.98 6.46
C PHE A 20 -3.11 -3.67 5.33
N LEU A 21 -3.94 -4.68 5.64
CA LEU A 21 -4.71 -5.42 4.64
C LEU A 21 -5.69 -4.52 3.89
N LYS A 22 -6.40 -3.63 4.59
CA LYS A 22 -7.31 -2.66 3.98
C LYS A 22 -6.58 -1.71 3.04
N LEU A 23 -5.40 -1.21 3.43
CA LEU A 23 -4.59 -0.35 2.57
C LEU A 23 -4.09 -1.09 1.33
N VAL A 24 -3.61 -2.33 1.47
CA VAL A 24 -3.20 -3.16 0.33
C VAL A 24 -4.36 -3.40 -0.64
N ALA A 25 -5.57 -3.65 -0.13
CA ALA A 25 -6.77 -3.84 -0.95
C ALA A 25 -7.24 -2.55 -1.65
N LEU A 26 -6.97 -1.37 -1.07
CA LEU A 26 -7.34 -0.08 -1.63
C LEU A 26 -6.44 0.34 -2.80
N VAL A 27 -5.16 -0.05 -2.78
CA VAL A 27 -4.16 0.34 -3.80
C VAL A 27 -4.62 0.00 -5.23
N PRO A 28 -5.06 -1.23 -5.55
CA PRO A 28 -5.56 -1.56 -6.89
C PRO A 28 -6.79 -0.73 -7.31
N VAL A 29 -7.70 -0.46 -6.37
CA VAL A 29 -8.92 0.31 -6.66
C VAL A 29 -8.57 1.74 -7.01
N ALA A 30 -7.65 2.35 -6.25
CA ALA A 30 -7.13 3.68 -6.56
C ALA A 30 -6.42 3.71 -7.91
N GLU A 31 -5.57 2.71 -8.20
CA GLU A 31 -4.84 2.61 -9.46
C GLU A 31 -5.76 2.49 -10.68
N LEU A 32 -6.82 1.69 -10.58
CA LEU A 32 -7.83 1.58 -11.63
C LEU A 32 -8.51 2.92 -11.90
N GLY A 33 -8.86 3.66 -10.84
CA GLY A 33 -9.46 5.00 -10.97
C GLY A 33 -8.53 5.99 -11.66
N ILE A 34 -7.24 5.99 -11.31
CA ILE A 34 -6.23 6.85 -11.93
C ILE A 34 -6.03 6.49 -13.40
N THR A 35 -5.86 5.20 -13.70
CA THR A 35 -5.63 4.71 -15.07
C THR A 35 -6.84 4.99 -15.96
N ALA A 36 -8.05 4.77 -15.47
CA ALA A 36 -9.29 5.09 -16.18
C ALA A 36 -9.41 6.60 -16.45
N SER A 37 -9.05 7.43 -15.47
CA SER A 37 -9.04 8.89 -15.63
C SER A 37 -8.02 9.34 -16.68
N TRP A 38 -6.79 8.80 -16.62
CA TRP A 38 -5.75 9.08 -17.61
C TRP A 38 -6.23 8.70 -19.02
N TYR A 39 -6.77 7.49 -19.19
CA TYR A 39 -7.24 7.00 -20.48
C TYR A 39 -8.38 7.86 -21.03
N SER A 40 -9.37 8.19 -20.19
CA SER A 40 -10.49 9.06 -20.60
C SER A 40 -10.04 10.46 -21.00
N LEU A 41 -9.03 11.02 -20.36
CA LEU A 41 -8.50 12.35 -20.69
C LEU A 41 -7.66 12.33 -21.97
N MET A 42 -6.92 11.26 -22.20
CA MET A 42 -6.16 11.08 -23.44
C MET A 42 -7.09 10.95 -24.64
N THR A 43 -8.15 10.16 -24.55
CA THR A 43 -9.12 9.99 -25.65
C THR A 43 -9.97 11.24 -25.89
N ALA A 44 -10.22 12.05 -24.85
CA ALA A 44 -10.89 13.34 -24.98
C ALA A 44 -10.00 14.47 -25.55
N GLY A 45 -8.73 14.20 -25.89
CA GLY A 45 -7.82 15.20 -26.44
C GLY A 45 -7.27 16.20 -25.40
N HIS A 46 -7.23 15.81 -24.11
CA HIS A 46 -6.69 16.60 -23.01
C HIS A 46 -5.40 16.00 -22.43
N PRO A 47 -4.31 15.88 -23.23
CA PRO A 47 -3.11 15.15 -22.82
C PRO A 47 -2.38 15.79 -21.63
N ARG A 48 -2.42 17.12 -21.50
CA ARG A 48 -1.80 17.81 -20.36
C ARG A 48 -2.46 17.42 -19.04
N THR A 49 -3.79 17.36 -19.02
CA THR A 49 -4.56 16.97 -17.83
C THR A 49 -4.38 15.48 -17.55
N ALA A 50 -4.28 14.64 -18.58
CA ALA A 50 -3.96 13.22 -18.42
C ALA A 50 -2.61 13.01 -17.73
N HIS A 51 -1.54 13.68 -18.17
CA HIS A 51 -0.24 13.58 -17.50
C HIS A 51 -0.29 14.04 -16.04
N TRP A 52 -1.07 15.09 -15.73
CA TRP A 52 -1.31 15.49 -14.34
C TRP A 52 -2.03 14.42 -13.53
N ALA A 53 -3.02 13.73 -14.09
CA ALA A 53 -3.69 12.62 -13.43
C ALA A 53 -2.72 11.48 -13.10
N ALA A 54 -1.84 11.11 -14.05
CA ALA A 54 -0.81 10.10 -13.79
C ALA A 54 0.22 10.58 -12.75
N PHE A 55 0.62 11.86 -12.77
CA PHE A 55 1.49 12.43 -11.74
C PHE A 55 0.87 12.37 -10.33
N ILE A 56 -0.41 12.71 -10.22
CA ILE A 56 -1.16 12.53 -8.96
C ILE A 56 -1.17 11.05 -8.56
N GLY A 57 -1.31 10.13 -9.50
CA GLY A 57 -1.17 8.70 -9.26
C GLY A 57 0.15 8.31 -8.61
N VAL A 58 1.28 8.79 -9.14
CA VAL A 58 2.61 8.57 -8.55
C VAL A 58 2.67 9.09 -7.11
N LEU A 59 2.11 10.27 -6.83
CA LEU A 59 2.08 10.84 -5.48
C LEU A 59 1.25 9.98 -4.52
N VAL A 60 0.06 9.56 -4.93
CA VAL A 60 -0.83 8.69 -4.14
C VAL A 60 -0.15 7.36 -3.83
N MET A 61 0.49 6.74 -4.83
CA MET A 61 1.19 5.46 -4.66
C MET A 61 2.44 5.58 -3.77
N SER A 62 3.15 6.72 -3.87
CA SER A 62 4.27 7.02 -2.97
C SER A 62 3.82 7.18 -1.53
N ALA A 63 2.73 7.91 -1.29
CA ALA A 63 2.14 8.06 0.04
C ALA A 63 1.66 6.71 0.60
N ALA A 64 0.98 5.90 -0.22
CA ALA A 64 0.54 4.56 0.16
C ALA A 64 1.73 3.67 0.55
N CYS A 65 2.83 3.72 -0.21
CA CYS A 65 4.06 2.99 0.10
C CYS A 65 4.64 3.40 1.46
N VAL A 66 4.76 4.70 1.73
CA VAL A 66 5.27 5.21 3.02
C VAL A 66 4.39 4.77 4.18
N ILE A 67 3.06 4.85 4.04
CA ILE A 67 2.11 4.41 5.07
C ILE A 67 2.26 2.91 5.31
N LEU A 68 2.27 2.10 4.25
CA LEU A 68 2.43 0.64 4.37
C LEU A 68 3.77 0.24 5.00
N LEU A 69 4.86 0.96 4.71
CA LEU A 69 6.16 0.78 5.35
C LEU A 69 6.11 1.07 6.85
N ARG A 70 5.45 2.16 7.25
CA ARG A 70 5.27 2.52 8.67
C ARG A 70 4.40 1.50 9.40
N THR A 71 3.25 1.12 8.85
CA THR A 71 2.37 0.08 9.41
C THR A 71 3.11 -1.24 9.56
N THR A 72 3.91 -1.60 8.56
CA THR A 72 4.82 -2.75 8.58
C THR A 72 5.79 -2.73 9.77
N GLN A 73 6.41 -1.59 10.05
CA GLN A 73 7.31 -1.43 11.20
C GLN A 73 6.56 -1.58 12.53
N TYR A 74 5.36 -0.99 12.65
CA TYR A 74 4.53 -1.11 13.85
C TYR A 74 4.07 -2.55 14.11
N ILE A 75 3.61 -3.26 13.06
CA ILE A 75 3.26 -4.69 13.16
C ILE A 75 4.45 -5.48 13.68
N GLY A 76 5.65 -5.22 13.17
CA GLY A 76 6.88 -5.87 13.61
C GLY A 76 7.20 -5.59 15.08
N HIS A 77 7.07 -4.32 15.49
CA HIS A 77 7.32 -3.89 16.87
C HIS A 77 6.35 -4.54 17.86
N PHE A 78 5.04 -4.50 17.59
CA PHE A 78 4.04 -5.09 18.46
C PHE A 78 4.14 -6.61 18.49
N ARG A 79 4.36 -7.27 17.34
CA ARG A 79 4.58 -8.71 17.28
C ARG A 79 5.77 -9.17 18.10
N ALA A 80 6.87 -8.40 18.12
CA ALA A 80 8.03 -8.71 18.94
C ALA A 80 7.72 -8.65 20.45
N LYS A 81 6.84 -7.73 20.87
CA LYS A 81 6.40 -7.60 22.27
C LYS A 81 5.50 -8.74 22.74
N ILE A 82 4.74 -9.37 21.84
CA ILE A 82 3.84 -10.50 22.15
C ILE A 82 4.38 -11.85 21.65
N ALA A 83 5.65 -11.91 21.25
CA ALA A 83 6.22 -13.08 20.58
C ALA A 83 6.17 -14.36 21.47
N HIS A 84 6.21 -14.20 22.79
CA HIS A 84 6.08 -15.29 23.77
C HIS A 84 4.68 -15.90 23.85
N LEU A 85 3.66 -15.20 23.34
CA LEU A 85 2.26 -15.66 23.33
C LEU A 85 1.85 -16.29 21.99
N LEU A 86 2.67 -16.12 20.95
CA LEU A 86 2.35 -16.60 19.60
C LEU A 86 2.89 -18.02 19.39
N PRO A 87 2.10 -18.94 18.77
CA PRO A 87 2.56 -20.28 18.47
C PRO A 87 3.75 -20.24 17.50
N GLU A 88 4.75 -21.10 17.73
CA GLU A 88 6.04 -21.15 17.03
C GLU A 88 5.89 -21.22 15.48
N LYS A 89 4.83 -21.86 14.97
CA LYS A 89 4.50 -21.90 13.53
C LYS A 89 4.15 -20.53 12.93
N SER A 90 3.67 -19.59 13.73
CA SER A 90 3.35 -18.22 13.30
C SER A 90 4.59 -17.32 13.24
N GLN A 91 5.77 -17.80 13.67
CA GLN A 91 7.03 -17.08 13.54
C GLN A 91 7.51 -17.00 12.08
N GLY A 92 7.10 -17.96 11.26
CA GLY A 92 7.46 -18.08 9.85
C GLY A 92 6.68 -17.16 8.92
N LYS A 93 7.43 -16.28 8.26
CA LYS A 93 7.17 -15.73 6.91
C LYS A 93 6.15 -14.59 6.78
N LEU A 94 6.72 -13.42 7.03
CA LEU A 94 6.52 -12.10 6.42
C LEU A 94 6.36 -12.04 4.88
N THR A 95 6.03 -13.12 4.18
CA THR A 95 5.92 -13.13 2.70
C THR A 95 4.83 -12.20 2.20
N GLY A 96 3.69 -12.12 2.90
CA GLY A 96 2.59 -11.20 2.54
C GLY A 96 2.96 -9.70 2.71
N ARG A 97 3.91 -9.38 3.59
CA ARG A 97 4.31 -7.99 3.85
C ARG A 97 5.13 -7.40 2.70
N ASN A 98 6.01 -8.21 2.11
CA ASN A 98 6.79 -7.79 0.95
C ASN A 98 5.90 -7.68 -0.30
N VAL A 99 4.91 -8.58 -0.46
CA VAL A 99 3.93 -8.50 -1.55
C VAL A 99 3.07 -7.24 -1.43
N GLY A 100 2.58 -6.91 -0.23
CA GLY A 100 1.79 -5.71 0.00
C GLY A 100 2.56 -4.40 -0.21
N LEU A 101 3.88 -4.39 0.02
CA LEU A 101 4.75 -3.25 -0.26
C LEU A 101 5.14 -3.14 -1.74
N PHE A 102 5.24 -4.27 -2.45
CA PHE A 102 5.57 -4.28 -3.87
C PHE A 102 4.45 -3.69 -4.74
N LEU A 103 3.20 -3.88 -4.33
CA LEU A 103 2.03 -3.43 -5.07
C LEU A 103 1.98 -1.91 -5.34
N PRO A 104 2.07 -1.01 -4.33
CA PRO A 104 2.10 0.43 -4.61
C PRO A 104 3.34 0.86 -5.38
N VAL A 105 4.48 0.17 -5.24
CA VAL A 105 5.69 0.46 -6.03
C VAL A 105 5.43 0.15 -7.50
N LEU A 106 4.84 -1.01 -7.80
CA LEU A 106 4.48 -1.39 -9.17
C LEU A 106 3.48 -0.42 -9.79
N CYS A 107 2.42 -0.04 -9.07
CA CYS A 107 1.45 0.97 -9.50
C CYS A 107 2.14 2.33 -9.74
N GLY A 108 3.04 2.76 -8.85
CA GLY A 108 3.81 3.99 -9.03
C GLY A 108 4.66 3.97 -10.31
N LEU A 109 5.28 2.84 -10.63
CA LEU A 109 6.04 2.67 -11.88
C LEU A 109 5.14 2.71 -13.13
N ILE A 110 3.95 2.10 -13.08
CA ILE A 110 2.97 2.18 -14.17
C ILE A 110 2.58 3.64 -14.41
N ASN A 111 2.23 4.38 -13.36
CA ASN A 111 1.91 5.80 -13.49
C ASN A 111 3.08 6.64 -14.01
N LEU A 112 4.32 6.34 -13.60
CA LEU A 112 5.50 6.99 -14.16
C LEU A 112 5.61 6.77 -15.67
N VAL A 113 5.35 5.55 -16.15
CA VAL A 113 5.31 5.27 -17.60
C VAL A 113 4.19 6.06 -18.28
N LEU A 114 3.00 6.15 -17.66
CA LEU A 114 1.86 6.90 -18.21
C LEU A 114 2.12 8.42 -18.31
N ILE A 115 3.00 8.99 -17.49
CA ILE A 115 3.41 10.40 -17.59
C ILE A 115 4.18 10.67 -18.89
N PHE A 116 4.99 9.71 -19.34
CA PHE A 116 5.81 9.84 -20.55
C PHE A 116 5.19 9.16 -21.77
N ALA A 117 4.09 8.43 -21.58
CA ALA A 117 3.39 7.73 -22.65
C ALA A 117 2.78 8.75 -23.62
N ARG A 118 3.34 8.79 -24.84
CA ARG A 118 2.79 9.56 -25.94
C ARG A 118 1.89 8.65 -26.76
N ILE A 119 0.58 8.90 -26.76
CA ILE A 119 -0.31 8.27 -27.73
C ILE A 119 0.00 8.92 -29.08
N SER A 120 0.69 8.16 -29.94
CA SER A 120 0.75 8.46 -31.38
C SER A 120 -0.61 8.13 -31.96
N ASN A 121 -1.42 9.15 -32.25
CA ASN A 121 -2.53 9.02 -33.18
C ASN A 121 -2.00 9.10 -34.61
#